data_AF-A0A348WBD8-F1
#
_entry.id   AF-A0A348WBD8-F1
#
_cell.length_a   1.000
_cell.length_b   1.000
_cell.length_c   1.000
_cell.angle_alpha   90.00
_cell.angle_beta   90.00
_cell.angle_gamma   90.00
#
_symmetry.space_group_name_H-M   'P 1'
#
loop_
_entity.id
_entity.type
_entity.pdbx_description
1 polymer ?
#
loop_
_entity_poly.entity_id
_entity_poly.type
_entity_poly.pdbx_seq_one_letter_code
_entity_poly.pdbx_strand_id
1 'polypeptide(L)'
;DGIRTKADPGKRHDIDMYAEGHKVRGAPKLPLNMLDALREYDKDKQLKSMMGEEFSAAFLKLKHQEWNAYCRHFSEWERANTLDI
;
A
#
# COMPACT_ATOMS: atom_id res chain seq x y z
N ASP A 1 16.64 1.78 8.57
CA ASP A 1 16.65 0.92 9.77
C ASP A 1 17.48 -0.34 9.60
N GLY A 2 17.30 -1.11 8.52
CA GLY A 2 17.93 -2.42 8.33
C GLY A 2 19.45 -2.53 8.56
N ILE A 3 20.26 -1.53 8.21
CA ILE A 3 21.71 -1.53 8.54
C ILE A 3 21.92 -1.47 10.07
N ARG A 4 21.17 -0.60 10.76
CA ARG A 4 21.28 -0.41 12.21
C ARG A 4 20.80 -1.65 12.97
N THR A 5 19.71 -2.26 12.53
CA THR A 5 19.13 -3.47 13.14
C THR A 5 19.75 -4.77 12.64
N LYS A 6 20.60 -4.70 11.61
CA LYS A 6 21.15 -5.87 10.89
C LYS A 6 20.03 -6.83 10.45
N ALA A 7 18.95 -6.26 9.93
CA ALA A 7 17.77 -7.00 9.53
C ALA A 7 18.10 -8.02 8.43
N ASP A 8 17.58 -9.23 8.57
CA ASP A 8 17.67 -10.27 7.54
C ASP A 8 16.70 -9.92 6.39
N PRO A 9 17.20 -9.69 5.15
CA PRO A 9 16.34 -9.43 4.00
C PRO A 9 15.53 -10.66 3.55
N GLY A 10 15.79 -11.83 4.13
CA GLY A 10 15.17 -13.09 3.78
C GLY A 10 15.83 -13.75 2.57
N LYS A 11 15.18 -14.81 2.08
CA LYS A 11 15.72 -15.63 1.00
C LYS A 11 15.63 -14.90 -0.34
N ARG A 12 16.73 -14.86 -1.09
CA ARG A 12 16.76 -14.42 -2.49
C ARG A 12 15.92 -15.35 -3.37
N HIS A 13 15.13 -14.77 -4.26
CA HIS A 13 14.35 -15.49 -5.26
C HIS A 13 14.84 -15.11 -6.67
N ASP A 14 15.43 -16.08 -7.37
CA ASP A 14 15.89 -15.94 -8.76
C ASP A 14 14.86 -16.55 -9.72
N ILE A 15 13.69 -15.92 -9.81
CA ILE A 15 12.60 -16.33 -10.71
C ILE A 15 12.01 -15.10 -11.40
N ASP A 16 11.34 -15.31 -12.52
CA ASP A 16 10.46 -14.29 -13.07
C ASP A 16 9.23 -14.16 -12.18
N MET A 17 9.15 -13.09 -11.38
CA MET A 17 8.04 -12.87 -10.46
C MET A 17 6.69 -12.66 -11.16
N TYR A 18 6.67 -12.21 -12.41
CA TYR A 18 5.42 -11.99 -13.15
C TYR A 18 4.88 -13.31 -13.72
N ALA A 19 5.74 -14.17 -14.26
CA ALA A 19 5.32 -15.47 -14.82
C ALA A 19 5.22 -16.58 -13.75
N GLU A 20 6.13 -16.58 -12.79
CA GLU A 20 6.36 -17.68 -11.86
C GLU A 20 6.10 -17.32 -10.39
N GLY A 21 5.55 -16.13 -10.12
CA GLY A 21 5.32 -15.64 -8.74
C GLY A 21 4.50 -16.59 -7.86
N HIS A 22 3.64 -17.42 -8.46
CA HIS A 22 2.88 -18.47 -7.77
C HIS A 22 3.75 -19.58 -7.14
N LYS A 23 5.02 -19.72 -7.57
CA LYS A 23 5.99 -20.67 -6.99
C LYS A 23 6.55 -20.17 -5.65
N VAL A 24 6.43 -18.87 -5.35
CA VAL A 24 6.88 -18.30 -4.09
C VAL A 24 5.74 -18.31 -3.10
N ARG A 25 5.87 -19.12 -2.05
CA ARG A 25 4.90 -19.20 -0.96
C ARG A 25 5.29 -18.25 0.15
N GLY A 26 4.32 -17.48 0.66
CA GLY A 26 4.51 -16.63 1.83
C GLY A 26 5.30 -15.34 1.60
N ALA A 27 5.52 -14.94 0.34
CA ALA A 27 6.10 -13.62 0.07
C ALA A 27 5.15 -12.52 0.57
N PRO A 28 5.66 -11.53 1.33
CA PRO A 28 4.87 -10.37 1.70
C PRO A 28 4.43 -9.64 0.44
N LYS A 29 3.14 -9.34 0.34
CA LYS A 29 2.57 -8.59 -0.77
C LYS A 29 2.54 -7.11 -0.43
N LEU A 30 2.77 -6.28 -1.44
CA LEU A 30 2.50 -4.85 -1.32
C LEU A 30 1.00 -4.62 -1.14
N PRO A 31 0.61 -3.55 -0.44
CA PRO A 31 -0.79 -3.12 -0.37
C PRO A 31 -1.38 -2.99 -1.78
N LEU A 32 -2.56 -3.57 -1.98
CA LEU A 32 -3.21 -3.62 -3.31
C LEU A 32 -3.95 -2.33 -3.66
N ASN A 33 -4.19 -1.47 -2.66
CA ASN A 33 -4.87 -0.20 -2.83
C ASN A 33 -4.26 0.85 -1.90
N MET A 34 -4.59 2.11 -2.18
CA MET A 34 -4.05 3.25 -1.44
C MET A 34 -4.48 3.24 0.04
N LEU A 35 -5.72 2.84 0.36
CA LEU A 35 -6.18 2.81 1.75
C LEU A 35 -5.36 1.86 2.62
N ASP A 36 -5.04 0.68 2.10
CA ASP A 36 -4.22 -0.29 2.81
C ASP A 36 -2.79 0.21 2.96
N ALA A 37 -2.24 0.88 1.94
CA ALA A 37 -0.92 1.51 2.06
C ALA A 37 -0.89 2.60 3.14
N LEU A 38 -1.93 3.44 3.23
CA LEU A 38 -2.04 4.47 4.27
C LEU A 38 -2.17 3.85 5.66
N ARG A 39 -2.91 2.75 5.80
CA ARG A 39 -3.04 2.03 7.08
C ARG A 39 -1.72 1.39 7.51
N GLU A 40 -0.97 0.78 6.60
CA GLU A 40 0.35 0.22 6.92
C GLU A 40 1.34 1.33 7.27
N TYR A 41 1.31 2.47 6.57
CA TYR A 41 2.10 3.65 6.92
C TYR A 41 1.77 4.18 8.32
N ASP A 42 0.50 4.29 8.69
CA ASP A 42 0.10 4.79 10.01
C ASP A 42 0.47 3.85 11.17
N LYS A 43 0.55 2.53 10.91
CA LYS A 43 1.02 1.55 11.90
C LYS A 43 2.52 1.64 12.16
N ASP A 44 3.32 2.08 11.18
CA ASP A 44 4.77 2.19 11.31
C ASP A 44 5.19 3.46 12.07
N LYS A 45 5.24 3.35 13.39
CA LYS A 45 5.66 4.44 14.30
C LYS A 45 7.09 4.91 14.01
N GLN A 46 7.95 4.00 13.58
CA GLN A 46 9.35 4.33 13.34
C GLN A 46 9.49 5.18 12.09
N LEU A 47 8.80 4.80 11.02
CA LEU A 47 8.77 5.58 9.78
C LEU A 47 8.12 6.95 10.01
N LYS A 48 7.02 7.03 10.77
CA LYS A 48 6.40 8.31 11.16
C LYS A 48 7.34 9.21 11.95
N SER A 49 8.07 8.65 12.91
CA SER A 49 9.06 9.40 13.68
C SER A 49 10.21 9.91 12.80
N MET A 50 10.67 9.12 11.83
CA MET A 50 11.71 9.54 10.87
C MET A 50 11.23 10.65 9.93
N MET A 51 9.96 10.63 9.56
CA MET A 51 9.36 11.63 8.66
C MET A 51 8.87 12.89 9.38
N GLY A 52 8.69 12.80 10.69
CA GLY A 52 8.02 13.80 11.52
C GLY A 52 6.55 13.41 11.75
N GLU A 53 6.15 13.37 13.02
CA GLU A 53 4.79 12.95 13.41
C GLU A 53 3.72 13.89 12.87
N GLU A 54 3.95 15.21 12.95
CA GLU A 54 3.01 16.21 12.44
C GLU A 54 2.88 16.16 10.92
N PHE A 55 4.00 15.99 10.21
CA PHE A 55 3.99 15.83 8.76
C PHE A 55 3.24 14.56 8.35
N SER A 56 3.53 13.44 9.01
CA SER A 56 2.89 12.15 8.75
C SER A 56 1.37 12.22 8.98
N ALA A 57 0.94 12.87 10.07
CA ALA A 57 -0.47 13.08 10.36
C ALA A 57 -1.17 13.95 9.30
N ALA A 58 -0.54 15.05 8.88
CA ALA A 58 -1.08 15.91 7.83
C ALA A 58 -1.17 15.19 6.47
N PHE A 59 -0.13 14.44 6.10
CA PHE A 59 -0.10 13.64 4.87
C PHE A 59 -1.18 12.57 4.87
N LEU A 60 -1.29 11.78 5.94
CA LEU A 60 -2.33 10.76 6.10
C LEU A 60 -3.73 11.36 5.97
N LYS A 61 -3.99 12.49 6.63
CA LYS A 61 -5.27 13.20 6.54
C LYS A 61 -5.60 13.58 5.10
N LEU A 62 -4.65 14.20 4.39
CA LEU A 62 -4.84 14.61 3.00
C LEU A 62 -5.11 13.41 2.08
N LYS A 63 -4.32 12.34 2.20
CA LYS A 63 -4.46 11.15 1.36
C LYS A 63 -5.72 10.33 1.66
N HIS A 64 -6.19 10.32 2.90
CA HIS A 64 -7.50 9.75 3.22
C HIS A 64 -8.65 10.53 2.59
N GLN A 65 -8.55 11.86 2.52
CA GLN A 65 -9.55 12.68 1.82
C GLN A 65 -9.56 12.37 0.32
N GLU A 66 -8.39 12.24 -0.30
CA GLU A 66 -8.24 11.84 -1.70
C GLU A 66 -8.85 10.45 -1.97
N TRP A 67 -8.55 9.46 -1.13
CA TRP A 67 -9.16 8.13 -1.24
C TRP A 67 -10.68 8.18 -1.17
N ASN A 68 -11.22 8.90 -0.18
CA ASN A 68 -12.66 9.01 -0.01
C ASN A 68 -13.32 9.75 -1.19
N ALA A 69 -12.65 10.73 -1.79
CA ALA A 69 -13.12 11.40 -2.99
C ALA A 69 -13.17 10.44 -4.18
N TYR A 70 -12.12 9.63 -4.37
CA TYR A 70 -12.06 8.61 -5.41
C TYR A 70 -13.16 7.54 -5.25
N CYS A 71 -13.32 6.96 -4.05
CA CYS A 71 -14.35 5.93 -3.82
C CYS A 71 -15.79 6.45 -3.94
N ARG A 72 -16.01 7.76 -3.86
CA ARG A 72 -17.33 8.38 -4.09
C ARG A 72 -17.59 8.66 -5.57
N HIS A 73 -16.56 8.56 -6.42
CA HIS A 73 -16.70 8.79 -7.84
C HIS A 73 -17.20 7.53 -8.54
N PHE A 74 -18.34 7.64 -9.23
CA PHE A 74 -18.79 6.61 -10.15
C PHE A 74 -17.87 6.59 -11.37
N SER A 75 -17.06 5.55 -11.46
CA SER A 75 -16.20 5.30 -12.60
C SER A 75 -17.01 5.11 -13.87
N GLU A 76 -16.39 5.38 -15.02
CA GLU A 76 -17.03 5.16 -16.33
C GLU A 76 -17.41 3.69 -16.52
N TRP A 77 -16.59 2.76 -16.01
CA TRP A 77 -16.87 1.33 -16.04
C TRP A 77 -18.16 1.00 -15.27
N GLU A 78 -18.34 1.55 -14.06
CA GLU A 78 -19.58 1.33 -13.29
C GLU A 78 -20.80 1.91 -14.01
N ARG A 79 -20.68 3.07 -14.65
CA ARG A 79 -21.79 3.61 -15.47
C ARG A 79 -22.15 2.68 -16.62
N ALA A 80 -21.15 2.16 -17.33
CA ALA A 80 -21.35 1.28 -18.48
C ALA A 80 -21.88 -0.12 -18.12
N ASN A 81 -21.65 -0.61 -16.89
CA ASN A 81 -21.99 -1.98 -16.50
C ASN A 81 -23.16 -2.09 -15.49
N THR A 82 -23.72 -0.97 -15.03
CA THR A 82 -24.74 -0.99 -13.95
C THR A 82 -26.04 -0.26 -14.29
N LEU A 83 -26.09 0.57 -15.35
CA LEU A 83 -27.26 1.41 -15.66
C LEU A 83 -28.25 0.80 -16.69
N ASP A 84 -27.85 -0.24 -17.44
CA ASP A 84 -28.73 -0.98 -18.38
C ASP A 84 -29.24 -2.29 -17.75
N ILE A 85 -29.95 -2.21 -16.61
CA ILE A 85 -30.72 -3.32 -16.02
C ILE A 85 -32.18 -2.90 -15.89
#